data_AF-A0A914VGF2-F1
#
_entry.id   AF-A0A914VGF2-F1
#
_cell.length_a   1.000
_cell.length_b   1.000
_cell.length_c   1.000
_cell.angle_alpha   90.00
_cell.angle_beta   90.00
_cell.angle_gamma   90.00
#
_symmetry.space_group_name_H-M   'P 1'
#
loop_
_entity.id
_entity.type
_entity.pdbx_description
1 polymer ?
#
loop_
_entity_poly.entity_id
_entity_poly.type
_entity_poly.pdbx_seq_one_letter_code
_entity_poly.pdbx_strand_id
1 'polypeptide(L)'
;MEEQRPRAVQLSKGVNAVCQTHAMSSDKEEVMGLLVGYMRDDCLAIVDCIQLPRNEKHPDRVEIASEQLVEAMEEVEGMKRWWPPSLPEPRLVGWYHSHPHITVLPSAVDV
;
A
#
# COMPACT_ATOMS: atom_id res chain seq x y z
N MET A 1 22.65 -1.16 7.76
CA MET A 1 21.41 -1.17 8.57
C MET A 1 20.74 -2.48 8.29
N GLU A 2 20.60 -3.33 9.30
CA GLU A 2 19.97 -4.64 9.15
C GLU A 2 18.49 -4.41 8.83
N GLU A 3 18.05 -4.90 7.68
CA GLU A 3 16.68 -4.72 7.20
C GLU A 3 15.78 -5.58 8.09
N GLN A 4 15.08 -4.96 9.04
CA GLN A 4 14.25 -5.65 10.02
C GLN A 4 13.05 -6.27 9.30
N ARG A 5 13.16 -7.57 8.97
CA ARG A 5 12.11 -8.32 8.29
C ARG A 5 10.95 -8.57 9.26
N PRO A 6 9.72 -8.14 8.94
CA PRO A 6 8.58 -8.43 9.79
C PRO A 6 8.29 -9.93 9.82
N ARG A 7 7.99 -10.46 11.01
CA ARG A 7 7.55 -11.85 11.20
C ARG A 7 6.09 -12.05 10.82
N ALA A 8 5.30 -10.99 10.91
CA ALA A 8 3.89 -10.98 10.57
C ALA A 8 3.46 -9.60 10.07
N VAL A 9 2.42 -9.57 9.24
CA VAL A 9 1.75 -8.36 8.77
C VAL A 9 0.33 -8.36 9.31
N GLN A 10 -0.06 -7.29 9.98
CA GLN A 10 -1.40 -7.08 10.51
C GLN A 10 -2.09 -5.99 9.71
N LEU A 11 -3.12 -6.36 8.96
CA LEU A 11 -3.92 -5.43 8.17
C LEU A 11 -5.12 -4.96 9.00
N SER A 12 -5.27 -3.64 9.15
CA SER A 12 -6.48 -3.09 9.78
C SER A 12 -7.72 -3.42 8.94
N LYS A 13 -8.85 -3.63 9.61
CA LYS A 13 -10.13 -3.91 8.92
C LYS A 13 -10.55 -2.77 7.98
N GLY A 14 -10.22 -1.53 8.36
CA GLY A 14 -10.48 -0.34 7.56
C GLY A 14 -9.71 -0.39 6.24
N VAL A 15 -8.40 -0.64 6.31
CA VAL A 15 -7.56 -0.77 5.10
C VAL A 15 -8.04 -1.93 4.24
N ASN A 16 -8.34 -3.08 4.82
CA ASN A 16 -8.88 -4.21 4.05
C ASN A 16 -10.17 -3.84 3.30
N ALA A 17 -11.09 -3.13 3.94
CA ALA A 17 -12.32 -2.68 3.28
C ALA A 17 -12.03 -1.70 2.12
N VAL A 18 -11.13 -0.73 2.33
CA VAL A 18 -10.73 0.24 1.30
C VAL A 18 -10.06 -0.47 0.12
N CYS A 19 -9.10 -1.36 0.36
CA CYS A 19 -8.43 -2.13 -0.68
C CYS A 19 -9.42 -3.01 -1.47
N GLN A 20 -10.38 -3.66 -0.79
CA GLN A 20 -11.42 -4.45 -1.47
C GLN A 20 -12.35 -3.57 -2.31
N THR A 21 -12.81 -2.44 -1.78
CA THR A 21 -13.64 -1.49 -2.55
C THR A 21 -12.88 -0.95 -3.75
N HIS A 22 -11.59 -0.64 -3.60
CA HIS A 22 -10.76 -0.17 -4.70
C HIS A 22 -10.59 -1.28 -5.75
N ALA A 23 -10.28 -2.51 -5.34
CA ALA A 23 -10.16 -3.65 -6.25
C ALA A 23 -11.45 -3.93 -7.04
N MET A 24 -12.62 -3.68 -6.43
CA MET A 24 -13.93 -3.87 -7.07
C MET A 24 -14.40 -2.66 -7.88
N SER A 25 -13.63 -1.56 -7.90
CA SER A 25 -13.99 -0.34 -8.63
C SER A 25 -13.83 -0.48 -10.15
N SER A 26 -13.00 -1.44 -10.59
CA SER A 26 -12.75 -1.76 -11.99
C SER A 26 -12.56 -3.27 -12.14
N ASP A 27 -13.32 -3.88 -13.04
CA ASP A 27 -13.14 -5.27 -13.49
C ASP A 27 -12.35 -5.37 -14.80
N LYS A 28 -12.05 -4.24 -15.44
CA LYS A 28 -11.36 -4.19 -16.75
C LYS A 28 -9.86 -4.03 -16.63
N GLU A 29 -9.40 -3.42 -15.55
CA GLU A 29 -8.02 -2.96 -15.40
C GLU A 29 -7.59 -3.12 -13.94
N GLU A 30 -6.30 -3.40 -13.74
CA GLU A 30 -5.70 -3.46 -12.42
C GLU A 30 -5.69 -2.07 -11.76
N VAL A 31 -6.00 -2.04 -10.47
CA VAL A 31 -5.87 -0.85 -9.63
C VAL A 31 -4.70 -1.03 -8.67
N MET A 32 -4.14 0.06 -8.16
CA MET A 32 -2.99 -0.01 -7.25
C MET A 32 -3.02 1.05 -6.16
N GLY A 33 -2.28 0.81 -5.07
CA GLY A 33 -2.11 1.79 -4.02
C GLY A 33 -0.94 1.48 -3.09
N LEU A 34 -0.66 2.43 -2.21
CA LEU A 34 0.40 2.37 -1.22
C LEU A 34 -0.19 2.04 0.16
N LEU A 35 0.61 1.36 0.99
CA LEU A 35 0.24 0.96 2.34
C LEU A 35 1.03 1.77 3.35
N VAL A 36 0.32 2.32 4.33
CA VAL A 36 0.88 3.11 5.43
C VAL A 36 0.80 2.31 6.72
N GLY A 37 1.91 2.25 7.44
CA GLY A 37 2.00 1.46 8.64
C GLY A 37 3.23 1.75 9.47
N TYR A 38 3.40 0.96 10.52
CA TYR A 38 4.54 1.06 11.41
C TYR A 38 4.94 -0.31 11.95
N MET A 39 6.21 -0.44 12.34
CA MET A 39 6.75 -1.66 12.95
C MET A 39 6.56 -1.63 14.47
N ARG A 40 6.03 -2.73 15.03
CA ARG A 40 5.91 -2.95 16.47
C ARG A 40 6.18 -4.41 16.78
N ASP A 41 7.17 -4.67 17.64
CA ASP A 41 7.49 -6.03 18.14
C ASP A 41 7.60 -7.06 17.00
N ASP A 42 8.37 -6.74 15.95
CA ASP A 42 8.55 -7.51 14.70
C ASP A 42 7.27 -7.77 13.88
N CYS A 43 6.17 -7.09 14.20
CA CYS A 43 4.94 -7.10 13.42
C CYS A 43 4.78 -5.78 12.67
N LEU A 44 4.51 -5.87 11.37
CA LEU A 44 4.16 -4.72 10.54
C LEU A 44 2.65 -4.46 10.66
N ALA A 45 2.27 -3.38 11.34
CA ALA A 45 0.87 -2.96 11.45
C ALA A 45 0.54 -1.98 10.31
N ILE A 46 -0.31 -2.40 9.38
CA ILE A 46 -0.83 -1.58 8.29
C ILE A 46 -2.13 -0.93 8.78
N VAL A 47 -2.14 0.39 8.85
CA VAL A 47 -3.22 1.16 9.47
C VAL A 47 -3.99 2.04 8.49
N ASP A 48 -3.36 2.44 7.40
CA ASP A 48 -3.97 3.27 6.36
C ASP A 48 -3.44 2.88 4.97
N CYS A 49 -4.06 3.40 3.91
CA CYS A 49 -3.63 3.20 2.53
C CYS A 49 -3.96 4.39 1.64
N ILE A 50 -3.10 4.65 0.66
CA ILE A 50 -3.26 5.72 -0.32
C ILE A 50 -3.58 5.06 -1.66
N GLN A 51 -4.77 5.36 -2.21
CA GLN A 51 -5.17 4.87 -3.53
C GLN A 51 -4.44 5.70 -4.59
N LEU A 52 -3.71 5.04 -5.49
CA LEU A 52 -3.00 5.75 -6.54
C LEU A 52 -3.86 5.80 -7.81
N PRO A 53 -4.00 6.98 -8.45
CA PRO A 53 -4.61 7.06 -9.76
C PRO A 53 -3.71 6.36 -10.79
N ARG A 54 -4.31 5.55 -11.65
CA ARG A 54 -3.58 4.90 -12.74
C ARG A 54 -3.20 5.94 -13.78
N ASN A 55 -1.90 6.23 -13.89
CA ASN A 55 -1.37 7.22 -14.85
C ASN A 55 -0.82 6.57 -16.14
N GLU A 56 -0.73 5.24 -16.20
CA GLU A 56 -0.20 4.52 -17.36
C GLU A 56 -1.27 3.80 -18.19
N LYS A 57 -1.17 3.95 -19.51
CA LYS A 57 -2.06 3.37 -20.53
C LYS A 57 -1.66 1.95 -20.95
N HIS A 58 -0.69 1.33 -20.27
CA HIS A 58 -0.23 -0.02 -20.59
C HIS A 58 -0.91 -1.05 -19.67
N PRO A 59 -1.54 -2.10 -20.22
CA PRO A 59 -2.37 -3.04 -19.47
C PRO A 59 -1.59 -3.94 -18.51
N ASP A 60 -0.29 -4.19 -18.76
CA ASP A 60 0.48 -5.24 -18.08
C ASP A 60 1.63 -4.68 -17.21
N ARG A 61 1.64 -3.38 -16.89
CA ARG A 61 2.74 -2.76 -16.12
C ARG A 61 2.19 -1.82 -15.05
N VAL A 62 2.42 -2.20 -13.80
CA VAL A 62 2.03 -1.45 -12.61
C VAL A 62 3.30 -0.83 -12.03
N GLU A 63 3.64 0.38 -12.46
CA GLU A 63 4.77 1.15 -11.91
C GLU A 63 4.28 2.35 -11.13
N ILE A 64 4.87 2.56 -9.96
CA ILE A 64 4.62 3.75 -9.15
C ILE A 64 5.55 4.85 -9.67
N ALA A 65 4.97 5.93 -10.21
CA ALA A 65 5.76 7.08 -10.63
C ALA A 65 6.47 7.72 -9.43
N SER A 66 7.66 8.27 -9.63
CA SER A 66 8.44 8.87 -8.53
C SER A 66 7.69 10.04 -7.88
N GLU A 67 6.92 10.78 -8.68
CA GLU A 67 6.06 11.88 -8.24
C GLU A 67 4.97 11.37 -7.29
N GLN A 68 4.34 10.23 -7.60
CA GLN A 68 3.31 9.62 -6.77
C GLN A 68 3.87 9.12 -5.43
N LEU A 69 5.12 8.63 -5.41
CA LEU A 69 5.80 8.29 -4.16
C LEU A 69 6.05 9.53 -3.31
N VAL A 70 6.51 10.63 -3.92
CA VAL A 70 6.77 11.90 -3.19
C VAL A 70 5.48 12.45 -2.62
N GLU A 71 4.40 12.51 -3.40
CA GLU A 71 3.08 12.97 -2.93
C GLU A 71 2.57 12.10 -1.76
N ALA A 72 2.68 10.78 -1.89
CA ALA A 72 2.29 9.87 -0.82
C ALA A 72 3.16 10.03 0.45
N MET A 73 4.46 10.30 0.29
CA MET A 73 5.33 10.58 1.43
C MET A 73 4.94 11.88 2.13
N GLU A 74 4.60 12.94 1.39
CA GLU A 74 4.11 14.20 1.96
C GLU A 74 2.78 14.01 2.72
N GLU A 75 1.88 13.18 2.19
CA GLU A 75 0.62 12.83 2.88
C GLU A 75 0.87 12.11 4.21
N VAL A 76 1.80 11.15 4.22
CA VAL A 76 2.19 10.43 5.44
C VAL A 76 2.87 11.37 6.44
N GLU A 77 3.75 12.28 6.00
CA GLU A 77 4.32 13.30 6.88
C GLU A 77 3.24 14.23 7.47
N GLY A 78 2.22 14.59 6.68
CA GLY A 78 1.05 15.33 7.16
C GLY A 78 0.26 14.57 8.23
N MET A 79 0.11 13.26 8.07
CA MET A 79 -0.57 12.39 9.05
C MET A 79 0.13 12.37 10.41
N LYS A 80 1.47 12.49 10.45
CA LYS A 80 2.25 12.51 11.70
C LYS A 80 1.81 13.60 12.67
N ARG A 81 1.25 14.71 12.16
CA ARG A 81 0.73 15.81 12.99
C ARG A 81 -0.34 15.37 13.99
N TRP A 82 -1.16 14.38 13.61
CA TRP A 82 -2.27 13.88 14.42
C TRP A 82 -2.03 12.45 14.91
N TRP A 83 -0.82 11.94 14.70
CA TRP A 83 -0.46 10.56 15.02
C TRP A 83 -0.31 10.37 16.53
N PRO A 84 -0.84 9.27 17.11
CA PRO A 84 -0.71 9.03 18.54
C PRO A 84 0.76 8.91 18.96
N PRO A 85 1.22 9.68 19.96
CA PRO A 85 2.63 9.64 20.39
C PRO A 85 3.02 8.31 21.06
N SER A 86 2.05 7.48 21.42
CA SER A 86 2.26 6.14 21.97
C SER A 86 2.56 5.08 20.91
N LEU A 87 2.41 5.41 19.63
CA LEU A 87 2.68 4.51 18.51
C LEU A 87 3.96 4.92 17.79
N PRO A 88 4.73 3.96 17.24
CA PRO A 88 5.85 4.26 16.35
C PRO A 88 5.40 5.09 15.15
N GLU A 89 6.32 5.89 14.59
CA GLU A 89 6.00 6.77 13.47
C GLU A 89 5.50 5.99 12.24
N PRO A 90 4.41 6.48 11.59
CA PRO A 90 3.89 5.88 10.38
C PRO A 90 4.83 6.16 9.21
N ARG A 91 4.95 5.19 8.30
CA ARG A 91 5.77 5.25 7.08
C ARG A 91 5.03 4.54 5.95
N LEU A 92 5.47 4.78 4.73
CA LEU A 92 5.15 3.88 3.62
C LEU A 92 5.87 2.55 3.84
N VAL A 93 5.12 1.45 3.82
CA VAL A 93 5.61 0.12 4.22
C VAL A 93 5.37 -0.96 3.17
N GLY A 94 4.63 -0.64 2.11
CA GLY A 94 4.35 -1.56 1.02
C GLY A 94 3.38 -0.97 0.01
N TRP A 95 2.93 -1.81 -0.89
CA TRP A 95 1.98 -1.47 -1.94
C TRP A 95 1.03 -2.66 -2.17
N TYR A 96 -0.07 -2.41 -2.88
CA TYR A 96 -1.03 -3.43 -3.31
C TYR A 96 -1.50 -3.14 -4.73
N HIS A 97 -1.96 -4.18 -5.41
CA HIS A 97 -2.72 -4.07 -6.65
C HIS A 97 -3.81 -5.14 -6.75
N SER A 98 -4.70 -5.01 -7.74
CA SER A 98 -5.76 -5.99 -8.03
C SER A 98 -5.44 -6.85 -9.24
N HIS A 99 -5.98 -8.06 -9.26
CA HIS A 99 -5.85 -9.04 -10.35
C HIS A 99 -7.26 -9.40 -10.87
N PRO A 100 -7.90 -8.54 -11.68
CA PRO A 100 -9.23 -8.81 -12.20
C PRO A 100 -9.18 -10.00 -13.17
N HIS A 101 -10.08 -10.96 -12.98
CA HIS A 101 -10.22 -12.15 -13.83
C HIS A 101 -8.97 -13.06 -13.96
N ILE A 102 -7.94 -12.88 -13.13
CA ILE A 102 -6.76 -13.74 -13.07
C ILE A 102 -6.50 -14.26 -11.65
N THR A 103 -5.52 -15.13 -11.48
CA THR A 103 -5.21 -15.73 -10.18
C THR A 103 -4.51 -14.77 -9.24
N VAL A 104 -4.65 -14.97 -7.93
CA VAL A 104 -3.98 -14.17 -6.88
C VAL A 104 -2.46 -14.38 -6.79
N LEU A 105 -1.91 -15.32 -7.55
CA LEU A 105 -0.47 -15.60 -7.51
C LEU A 105 0.30 -14.44 -8.15
N PRO A 106 1.40 -13.99 -7.52
CA PRO A 106 2.23 -12.94 -8.10
C PRO A 106 2.82 -13.42 -9.43
N SER A 107 2.75 -12.56 -10.43
CA SER A 107 3.38 -12.72 -11.73
C SER A 107 4.90 -12.55 -11.64
N ALA A 108 5.62 -12.82 -12.73
CA ALA A 108 7.06 -12.58 -12.79
C ALA A 108 7.43 -11.08 -12.73
N VAL A 109 6.48 -10.18 -12.98
CA VAL A 109 6.68 -8.73 -12.90
C VAL A 109 6.42 -8.21 -11.47
N ASP A 110 5.64 -8.95 -10.68
CA ASP A 110 5.26 -8.54 -9.31
C ASP A 110 6.36 -8.84 -8.27
N VAL A 111 7.35 -9.68 -8.61
CA VAL A 111 8.42 -10.17 -7.72
C VAL A 111 9.73 -9.46 -7.99
#